data_AF-A0A924U919-F1
#
_entry.id   AF-A0A924U919-F1
#
_cell.length_a   1.000
_cell.length_b   1.000
_cell.length_c   1.000
_cell.angle_alpha   90.00
_cell.angle_beta   90.00
_cell.angle_gamma   90.00
#
_symmetry.space_group_name_H-M   'P 1'
#
loop_
_entity.id
_entity.type
_entity.pdbx_description
1 polymer ?
#
loop_
_entity_poly.entity_id
_entity_poly.type
_entity_poly.pdbx_seq_one_letter_code
_entity_poly.pdbx_strand_id
1 'polypeptide(L)'
;MFLVTPTTVLNPVALETRHIPRQFLGRSMLIPWRGVSLAVILRLVFEIEMLRYITSLLPFVAAALVWPDKAIVIAQAPLLMFMVIYAVEMRFLRLTPAARDALLEPGEADRVLDLLRVRAVSILSRIAAGRGLTDGSLHLVVEQSDMFRVAPLTLVSVQSEDGPQVLRLDPGEEALIRDTLFQPPLTEHALHRITLAQDEQIRDVAFDPRNLSAHARLAALMGQG
;
A
#
# COMPACT_ATOMS: atom_id res chain seq x y z
N MET A 1 -0.15 -5.89 5.35
CA MET A 1 0.88 -5.12 4.60
C MET A 1 1.52 -5.96 3.51
N PHE A 2 1.73 -5.37 2.34
CA PHE A 2 2.52 -5.93 1.24
C PHE A 2 3.78 -5.09 1.01
N LEU A 3 4.96 -5.74 1.01
CA LEU A 3 6.22 -5.08 0.64
C LEU A 3 6.40 -5.12 -0.87
N VAL A 4 6.49 -3.94 -1.48
CA VAL A 4 6.71 -3.74 -2.90
C VAL A 4 8.20 -3.60 -3.13
N THR A 5 8.79 -4.62 -3.75
CA THR A 5 10.20 -4.67 -4.13
C THR A 5 10.33 -5.50 -5.41
N PRO A 6 11.39 -5.31 -6.25
CA PRO A 6 11.57 -6.08 -7.47
C PRO A 6 11.52 -7.61 -7.32
N THR A 7 11.76 -8.16 -6.12
CA THR A 7 11.71 -9.60 -5.84
C THR A 7 10.29 -10.12 -5.52
N THR A 8 9.35 -9.25 -5.14
CA THR A 8 7.99 -9.64 -4.72
C THR A 8 6.94 -9.51 -5.83
N VAL A 9 7.31 -8.85 -6.93
CA VAL A 9 6.42 -8.50 -8.05
C VAL A 9 6.90 -9.17 -9.35
N LEU A 10 5.98 -9.74 -10.14
CA LEU A 10 6.31 -10.40 -11.43
C LEU A 10 6.62 -9.44 -12.57
N ASN A 11 6.15 -8.19 -12.48
CA ASN A 11 6.36 -7.15 -13.48
C ASN A 11 7.25 -6.02 -12.93
N PRO A 12 8.59 -6.20 -12.85
CA PRO A 12 9.52 -5.20 -12.33
C PRO A 12 9.47 -3.87 -13.08
N VAL A 13 9.13 -3.88 -14.37
CA VAL A 13 9.00 -2.66 -15.21
C VAL A 13 7.97 -1.68 -14.62
N ALA A 14 6.95 -2.16 -13.90
CA ALA A 14 5.99 -1.28 -13.23
C ALA A 14 6.60 -0.46 -12.08
N LEU A 15 7.74 -0.90 -11.56
CA LEU A 15 8.49 -0.28 -10.47
C LEU A 15 9.52 0.75 -10.96
N GLU A 16 9.83 0.77 -12.25
CA GLU A 16 10.70 1.80 -12.83
C GLU A 16 10.04 3.17 -12.63
N THR A 17 10.77 4.08 -11.99
CA THR A 17 10.28 5.42 -11.73
C THR A 17 11.23 6.48 -12.27
N ARG A 18 10.67 7.65 -12.59
CA ARG A 18 11.43 8.85 -12.94
C ARG A 18 11.33 9.91 -11.85
N HIS A 19 10.43 9.73 -10.89
CA HIS A 19 10.12 10.68 -9.82
C HIS A 19 9.78 9.92 -8.53
N ILE A 20 10.10 10.50 -7.38
CA ILE A 20 9.80 9.97 -6.05
C ILE A 20 9.03 11.05 -5.26
N PRO A 21 8.05 10.66 -4.42
CA PRO A 21 7.54 9.31 -4.21
C PRO A 21 6.65 8.83 -5.37
N ARG A 22 6.81 7.56 -5.78
CA ARG A 22 5.91 6.92 -6.75
C ARG A 22 4.74 6.26 -6.02
N GLN A 23 3.53 6.55 -6.50
CA GLN A 23 2.28 5.87 -6.14
C GLN A 23 2.03 4.67 -7.06
N PHE A 24 1.72 3.51 -6.47
CA PHE A 24 1.33 2.31 -7.19
C PHE A 24 -0.18 2.07 -7.18
N LEU A 25 -0.86 2.31 -6.05
CA LEU A 25 -2.31 2.09 -5.94
C LEU A 25 -3.07 2.99 -6.93
N GLY A 26 -4.04 2.41 -7.65
CA GLY A 26 -4.86 3.12 -8.63
C GLY A 26 -4.16 3.53 -9.94
N ARG A 27 -2.83 3.40 -10.05
CA ARG A 27 -2.05 3.84 -11.23
C ARG A 27 -1.33 2.73 -11.97
N SER A 28 -0.86 1.71 -11.25
CA SER A 28 -0.08 0.60 -11.84
C SER A 28 -0.59 -0.74 -11.35
N MET A 29 -0.73 -1.69 -12.27
CA MET A 29 -1.06 -3.06 -11.91
C MET A 29 0.18 -3.76 -11.37
N LEU A 30 0.25 -3.99 -10.06
CA LEU A 30 1.28 -4.84 -9.45
C LEU A 30 0.78 -6.28 -9.44
N ILE A 31 1.58 -7.22 -9.93
CA ILE A 31 1.25 -8.64 -9.90
C ILE A 31 2.08 -9.30 -8.78
N PRO A 32 1.49 -9.56 -7.60
CA PRO A 32 2.20 -10.16 -6.49
C PRO A 32 2.48 -11.64 -6.78
N TRP A 33 3.67 -12.11 -6.38
CA TRP A 33 4.02 -13.53 -6.51
C TRP A 33 4.72 -14.12 -5.29
N ARG A 34 5.45 -13.32 -4.52
CA ARG A 34 6.14 -13.78 -3.31
C ARG A 34 5.85 -12.89 -2.11
N GLY A 35 5.75 -13.51 -0.93
CA GLY A 35 5.59 -12.81 0.34
C GLY A 35 4.21 -12.16 0.54
N VAL A 36 3.16 -12.70 -0.10
CA VAL A 36 1.79 -12.17 -0.07
C VAL A 36 0.81 -13.25 0.38
N SER A 37 -0.10 -12.91 1.29
CA SER A 37 -1.19 -13.80 1.71
C SER A 37 -2.34 -13.76 0.71
N LEU A 38 -3.14 -14.84 0.65
CA LEU A 38 -4.33 -14.90 -0.20
C LEU A 38 -5.29 -13.73 0.06
N ALA A 39 -5.43 -13.30 1.31
CA ALA A 39 -6.26 -12.16 1.69
C ALA A 39 -5.79 -10.85 1.01
N VAL A 40 -4.47 -10.62 0.95
CA VAL A 40 -3.91 -9.44 0.28
C VAL A 40 -4.06 -9.54 -1.23
N ILE A 41 -3.92 -10.73 -1.84
CA ILE A 41 -4.17 -10.93 -3.27
C ILE A 41 -5.64 -10.60 -3.61
N LEU A 42 -6.59 -11.17 -2.87
CA LEU A 42 -8.01 -10.87 -3.04
C LEU A 42 -8.29 -9.38 -2.86
N ARG A 43 -7.66 -8.75 -1.86
CA ARG A 43 -7.81 -7.32 -1.60
C ARG A 43 -7.25 -6.45 -2.73
N LEU A 44 -6.13 -6.84 -3.34
CA LEU A 44 -5.54 -6.17 -4.48
C LEU A 44 -6.41 -6.30 -5.74
N VAL A 45 -6.99 -7.48 -5.97
CA VAL A 45 -7.97 -7.69 -7.05
C VAL A 45 -9.20 -6.81 -6.84
N PHE A 46 -9.70 -6.69 -5.61
CA PHE A 46 -10.83 -5.83 -5.27
C PHE A 46 -10.52 -4.33 -5.43
N GLU A 47 -9.24 -3.94 -5.32
CA GLU A 47 -8.80 -2.56 -5.51
C GLU A 47 -8.88 -2.10 -6.98
N ILE A 48 -8.74 -3.04 -7.91
CA ILE A 48 -8.78 -2.73 -9.35
C ILE A 48 -10.25 -2.64 -9.76
N GLU A 49 -10.75 -1.42 -9.97
CA GLU A 49 -12.15 -1.16 -10.31
C GLU A 49 -12.66 -2.06 -11.45
N MET A 50 -11.90 -2.15 -12.54
CA MET A 50 -12.25 -3.01 -13.69
C MET A 50 -12.41 -4.48 -13.29
N LEU A 51 -11.48 -5.04 -12.50
CA LEU A 51 -11.57 -6.44 -12.06
C LEU A 51 -12.72 -6.63 -11.07
N ARG A 52 -12.90 -5.68 -10.15
CA ARG A 52 -14.07 -5.68 -9.26
C ARG A 52 -15.38 -5.71 -10.06
N TYR A 53 -15.52 -4.87 -11.09
CA TYR A 53 -16.69 -4.88 -11.96
C TYR A 53 -16.84 -6.18 -12.76
N ILE A 54 -15.77 -6.70 -13.37
CA ILE A 54 -15.81 -7.96 -14.14
C ILE A 54 -16.20 -9.13 -13.22
N THR A 55 -15.60 -9.22 -12.04
CA THR A 55 -15.91 -10.28 -11.07
C THR A 55 -17.34 -10.18 -10.55
N SER A 56 -17.87 -8.96 -10.34
CA SER A 56 -19.29 -8.74 -10.03
C SER A 56 -20.22 -9.12 -11.19
N LEU A 57 -19.79 -8.97 -12.44
CA LEU A 57 -20.58 -9.32 -13.64
C LEU A 57 -20.57 -10.81 -13.98
N LEU A 58 -19.54 -11.55 -13.54
CA LEU A 58 -19.33 -12.96 -13.87
C LEU A 58 -20.56 -13.86 -13.67
N PRO A 59 -21.33 -13.72 -12.56
CA PRO A 59 -22.54 -14.52 -12.34
C PRO A 59 -23.61 -14.31 -13.40
N PHE A 60 -23.75 -13.09 -13.95
CA PHE A 60 -24.73 -12.79 -15.00
C PHE A 60 -24.33 -13.39 -16.33
N VAL A 61 -23.04 -13.35 -16.66
CA VAL A 61 -22.48 -14.01 -17.85
C VAL A 61 -22.72 -15.52 -17.75
N ALA A 62 -22.42 -16.13 -16.60
CA ALA A 62 -22.68 -17.54 -16.36
C ALA A 62 -24.19 -17.87 -16.46
N ALA A 63 -25.06 -17.05 -15.87
CA ALA A 63 -26.50 -17.24 -15.92
C ALA A 63 -27.05 -17.16 -17.35
N ALA A 64 -26.56 -16.22 -18.17
CA ALA A 64 -26.96 -16.11 -19.57
C ALA A 64 -26.54 -17.33 -20.42
N LEU A 65 -25.41 -17.97 -20.08
CA LEU A 65 -24.96 -19.21 -20.72
C LEU A 65 -25.78 -20.43 -20.30
N VAL A 66 -26.26 -20.48 -19.05
CA VAL A 66 -27.08 -21.59 -18.52
C VAL A 66 -28.55 -21.48 -18.95
N TRP A 67 -29.10 -20.26 -19.04
CA TRP A 67 -30.49 -19.98 -19.43
C TRP A 67 -30.55 -19.04 -20.64
N PRO A 68 -30.20 -19.54 -21.84
CA PRO A 68 -30.18 -18.74 -23.05
C PRO A 68 -31.56 -18.17 -23.43
N ASP A 69 -32.66 -18.84 -23.04
CA ASP A 69 -34.03 -18.39 -23.22
C ASP A 69 -34.36 -17.09 -22.46
N LYS A 70 -33.61 -16.79 -21.39
CA LYS A 70 -33.75 -15.58 -20.58
C LYS A 70 -32.65 -14.55 -20.84
N ALA A 71 -31.77 -14.80 -21.81
CA ALA A 71 -30.57 -14.00 -22.04
C ALA A 71 -30.86 -12.51 -22.26
N ILE A 72 -31.94 -12.15 -22.97
CA ILE A 72 -32.31 -10.74 -23.20
C ILE A 72 -32.63 -10.01 -21.90
N VAL A 73 -33.36 -10.66 -20.98
CA VAL A 73 -33.69 -10.10 -19.67
C VAL A 73 -32.44 -10.01 -18.79
N ILE A 74 -31.61 -11.05 -18.80
CA ILE A 74 -30.34 -11.10 -18.06
C ILE A 74 -29.38 -10.02 -18.57
N ALA A 75 -29.35 -9.74 -19.88
CA ALA A 75 -28.47 -8.73 -20.48
C ALA A 75 -28.80 -7.29 -20.06
N GLN A 76 -30.01 -7.01 -19.58
CA GLN A 76 -30.38 -5.69 -19.04
C GLN A 76 -30.02 -5.53 -17.55
N ALA A 77 -29.86 -6.64 -16.82
CA ALA A 77 -29.52 -6.62 -15.40
C ALA A 77 -28.17 -5.94 -15.05
N PRO A 78 -27.10 -6.05 -15.86
CA PRO A 78 -25.83 -5.35 -15.64
C PRO A 78 -25.98 -3.85 -15.40
N LEU A 79 -26.85 -3.15 -16.14
CA LEU A 79 -27.02 -1.70 -15.99
C LEU A 79 -27.62 -1.35 -14.62
N LEU A 80 -28.66 -2.07 -14.20
CA LEU A 80 -29.24 -1.92 -12.85
C LEU A 80 -28.21 -2.27 -11.78
N MET A 81 -27.42 -3.33 -11.98
CA MET A 81 -26.37 -3.71 -11.05
C MET A 81 -25.28 -2.64 -10.94
N PHE A 82 -24.82 -2.05 -12.05
CA PHE A 82 -23.86 -0.95 -12.02
C PHE A 82 -24.36 0.21 -11.18
N MET A 83 -25.63 0.59 -11.31
CA MET A 83 -26.24 1.63 -10.48
C MET A 83 -26.24 1.26 -9.00
N VAL A 84 -26.56 0.00 -8.67
CA VAL A 84 -26.54 -0.49 -7.28
C VAL A 84 -25.13 -0.53 -6.71
N ILE A 85 -24.15 -1.05 -7.45
CA ILE A 85 -22.74 -1.11 -7.02
C ILE A 85 -22.22 0.30 -6.80
N TYR A 86 -22.46 1.22 -7.72
CA TYR A 86 -22.04 2.61 -7.60
C TYR A 86 -22.66 3.29 -6.37
N ALA A 87 -23.96 3.11 -6.15
CA ALA A 87 -24.64 3.63 -4.97
C ALA A 87 -24.08 3.05 -3.67
N VAL A 88 -23.80 1.74 -3.64
CA VAL A 88 -23.20 1.06 -2.48
C VAL A 88 -21.78 1.55 -2.25
N GLU A 89 -20.97 1.66 -3.29
CA GLU A 89 -19.59 2.12 -3.19
C GLU A 89 -19.51 3.55 -2.63
N MET A 90 -20.26 4.47 -3.20
CA MET A 90 -20.29 5.85 -2.73
C MET A 90 -20.81 5.99 -1.29
N ARG A 91 -21.73 5.12 -0.86
CA ARG A 91 -22.38 5.24 0.44
C ARG A 91 -21.71 4.45 1.57
N PHE A 92 -21.06 3.33 1.24
CA PHE A 92 -20.54 2.37 2.20
C PHE A 92 -19.03 2.17 2.13
N LEU A 93 -18.44 2.24 0.93
CA LEU A 93 -17.01 2.00 0.74
C LEU A 93 -16.20 3.30 0.73
N ARG A 94 -16.83 4.46 0.52
CA ARG A 94 -16.18 5.77 0.62
C ARG A 94 -16.78 6.59 1.74
N LEU A 95 -15.93 7.34 2.43
CA LEU A 95 -16.36 8.28 3.46
C LEU A 95 -16.77 9.60 2.82
N THR A 96 -17.89 10.15 3.27
CA THR A 96 -18.27 11.52 2.92
C THR A 96 -17.34 12.50 3.62
N PRO A 97 -17.10 13.71 3.08
CA PRO A 97 -16.24 14.71 3.71
C PRO A 97 -16.62 14.99 5.17
N ALA A 98 -17.93 15.15 5.46
CA ALA A 98 -18.41 15.36 6.83
C ALA A 98 -18.14 14.18 7.78
N ALA A 99 -18.12 12.94 7.27
CA ALA A 99 -17.77 11.78 8.07
C ALA A 99 -16.25 11.67 8.31
N ARG A 100 -15.43 12.25 7.42
CA ARG A 100 -13.96 12.26 7.57
C ARG A 100 -13.53 13.11 8.76
N ASP A 101 -14.13 14.28 8.93
CA ASP A 101 -13.81 15.21 10.02
C ASP A 101 -14.12 14.62 11.41
N ALA A 102 -15.07 13.68 11.48
CA ALA A 102 -15.49 13.03 12.72
C ALA A 102 -14.71 11.74 13.05
N LEU A 103 -13.78 11.30 12.19
CA LEU A 103 -13.10 10.00 12.35
C LEU A 103 -11.99 9.98 13.40
N LEU A 104 -11.39 11.13 13.70
CA LEU A 104 -10.18 11.22 14.50
C LEU A 104 -10.40 12.06 15.74
N GLU A 105 -9.82 11.61 16.85
CA GLU A 105 -9.69 12.46 18.02
C GLU A 105 -8.61 13.54 17.80
N PRO A 106 -8.74 14.72 18.43
CA PRO A 106 -7.72 15.76 18.36
C PRO A 106 -6.33 15.22 18.76
N GLY A 107 -5.34 15.40 17.89
CA GLY A 107 -3.96 14.95 18.12
C GLY A 107 -3.74 13.43 18.03
N GLU A 108 -4.74 12.62 17.66
CA GLU A 108 -4.54 11.20 17.31
C GLU A 108 -3.67 11.07 16.06
N ALA A 109 -3.95 11.89 15.04
CA ALA A 109 -3.20 11.89 13.78
C ALA A 109 -1.71 12.15 14.01
N ASP A 110 -1.38 13.25 14.68
CA ASP A 110 0.00 13.70 14.87
C ASP A 110 0.83 12.64 15.62
N ARG A 111 0.26 12.04 16.68
CA ARG A 111 0.94 10.98 17.44
C ARG A 111 1.27 9.76 16.59
N VAL A 112 0.33 9.32 15.75
CA VAL A 112 0.52 8.13 14.90
C VAL A 112 1.50 8.43 13.76
N LEU A 113 1.43 9.62 13.17
CA LEU A 113 2.34 10.07 12.12
C LEU A 113 3.77 10.28 12.64
N ASP A 114 3.94 10.80 13.86
CA ASP A 114 5.24 10.91 14.53
C ASP A 114 5.84 9.52 14.78
N LEU A 115 5.04 8.57 15.26
CA LEU A 115 5.49 7.18 15.43
C LEU A 115 5.89 6.54 14.11
N LEU A 116 5.13 6.78 13.04
CA LEU A 116 5.47 6.32 11.69
C LEU A 116 6.82 6.90 11.26
N ARG A 117 7.03 8.21 11.44
CA ARG A 117 8.27 8.89 11.08
C ARG A 117 9.47 8.34 11.85
N VAL A 118 9.37 8.19 13.16
CA VAL A 118 10.47 7.67 14.00
C VAL A 118 10.85 6.25 13.57
N ARG A 119 9.87 5.38 13.33
CA ARG A 119 10.12 4.00 12.90
C ARG A 119 10.67 3.92 11.48
N ALA A 120 10.12 4.71 10.56
CA ALA A 120 10.61 4.80 9.19
C ALA A 120 12.08 5.24 9.17
N VAL A 121 12.45 6.29 9.91
CA VAL A 121 13.84 6.75 10.02
C VAL A 121 14.74 5.67 10.65
N SER A 122 14.27 4.98 11.69
CA SER A 122 15.02 3.87 12.29
C SER A 122 15.26 2.73 11.29
N ILE A 123 14.27 2.36 10.50
CA ILE A 123 14.37 1.32 9.46
C ILE A 123 15.34 1.78 8.36
N LEU A 124 15.13 2.97 7.81
CA LEU A 124 15.95 3.52 6.73
C LEU A 124 17.41 3.70 7.15
N SER A 125 17.67 4.12 8.39
CA SER A 125 19.03 4.23 8.92
C SER A 125 19.72 2.87 9.01
N ARG A 126 19.02 1.81 9.43
CA ARG A 126 19.56 0.45 9.47
C ARG A 126 19.82 -0.12 8.08
N ILE A 127 18.91 0.10 7.12
CA ILE A 127 19.10 -0.29 5.72
C ILE A 127 20.31 0.45 5.13
N ALA A 128 20.37 1.76 5.29
CA ALA A 128 21.48 2.58 4.78
C ALA A 128 22.82 2.17 5.41
N ALA A 129 22.87 1.94 6.72
CA ALA A 129 24.07 1.50 7.41
C ALA A 129 24.49 0.08 6.97
N GLY A 130 23.54 -0.86 6.86
CA GLY A 130 23.81 -2.23 6.40
C GLY A 130 24.30 -2.32 4.96
N ARG A 131 23.90 -1.36 4.12
CA ARG A 131 24.36 -1.23 2.73
C ARG A 131 25.61 -0.37 2.57
N GLY A 132 26.13 0.20 3.66
CA GLY A 132 27.29 1.10 3.61
C GLY A 132 27.02 2.41 2.86
N LEU A 133 25.76 2.86 2.77
CA LEU A 133 25.43 4.09 2.04
C LEU A 133 26.01 5.31 2.76
N THR A 134 26.69 6.16 1.98
CA THR A 134 27.29 7.41 2.45
C THR A 134 26.56 8.64 1.93
N ASP A 135 25.78 8.48 0.86
CA ASP A 135 25.09 9.54 0.14
C ASP A 135 23.78 9.01 -0.48
N GLY A 136 22.96 9.92 -1.02
CA GLY A 136 21.69 9.65 -1.69
C GLY A 136 20.49 9.58 -0.73
N SER A 137 19.31 10.04 -1.14
CA SER A 137 18.11 9.99 -0.29
C SER A 137 17.39 8.64 -0.40
N LEU A 138 16.99 8.08 0.74
CA LEU A 138 16.07 6.95 0.83
C LEU A 138 14.70 7.41 1.29
N HIS A 139 13.66 6.86 0.70
CA HIS A 139 12.27 7.18 1.00
C HIS A 139 11.55 5.90 1.41
N LEU A 140 10.94 5.89 2.60
CA LEU A 140 9.99 4.85 2.97
C LEU A 140 8.59 5.35 2.64
N VAL A 141 8.01 4.78 1.58
CA VAL A 141 6.70 5.18 1.08
C VAL A 141 5.67 4.13 1.50
N VAL A 142 4.68 4.58 2.27
CA VAL A 142 3.52 3.79 2.68
C VAL A 142 2.31 4.27 1.89
N GLU A 143 1.69 3.37 1.14
CA GLU A 143 0.44 3.66 0.43
C GLU A 143 -0.70 2.86 1.05
N GLN A 144 -1.85 3.50 1.22
CA GLN A 144 -3.06 2.85 1.70
C GLN A 144 -4.26 3.15 0.79
N SER A 145 -5.09 2.13 0.60
CA SER A 145 -6.39 2.25 -0.07
C SER A 145 -7.27 3.32 0.60
N ASP A 146 -8.15 3.96 -0.16
CA ASP A 146 -9.19 4.87 0.34
C ASP A 146 -10.50 4.15 0.69
N MET A 147 -10.56 2.81 0.60
CA MET A 147 -11.79 2.08 0.86
C MET A 147 -12.05 1.89 2.36
N PHE A 148 -13.17 2.44 2.81
CA PHE A 148 -13.72 2.29 4.14
C PHE A 148 -14.41 0.94 4.35
N ARG A 149 -14.44 0.45 5.61
CA ARG A 149 -15.10 -0.81 6.05
C ARG A 149 -14.57 -2.12 5.48
N VAL A 150 -13.43 -2.08 4.79
CA VAL A 150 -12.69 -3.27 4.35
C VAL A 150 -11.32 -3.30 5.02
N ALA A 151 -10.70 -4.48 5.05
CA ALA A 151 -9.34 -4.61 5.58
C ALA A 151 -8.38 -3.65 4.84
N PRO A 152 -7.50 -2.93 5.56
CA PRO A 152 -6.54 -2.01 4.94
C PRO A 152 -5.67 -2.74 3.92
N LEU A 153 -5.58 -2.19 2.72
CA LEU A 153 -4.57 -2.58 1.75
C LEU A 153 -3.39 -1.61 1.89
N THR A 154 -2.35 -2.04 2.58
CA THR A 154 -1.13 -1.25 2.80
C THR A 154 -0.01 -1.75 1.91
N LEU A 155 0.49 -0.92 1.01
CA LEU A 155 1.72 -1.14 0.27
C LEU A 155 2.86 -0.38 0.94
N VAL A 156 4.02 -1.01 1.07
CA VAL A 156 5.22 -0.34 1.58
C VAL A 156 6.37 -0.57 0.62
N SER A 157 7.04 0.50 0.23
CA SER A 157 8.22 0.45 -0.64
C SER A 157 9.34 1.31 -0.05
N VAL A 158 10.58 0.87 -0.27
CA VAL A 158 11.76 1.70 -0.05
C VAL A 158 12.21 2.17 -1.42
N GLN A 159 12.26 3.48 -1.63
CA GLN A 159 12.63 4.11 -2.90
C GLN A 159 13.95 4.89 -2.70
N SER A 160 14.79 4.94 -3.72
CA SER A 160 16.05 5.69 -3.68
C SER A 160 16.02 6.78 -4.74
N GLU A 161 16.33 8.01 -4.34
CA GLU A 161 16.35 9.18 -5.22
C GLU A 161 17.57 9.21 -6.14
N ASP A 162 18.68 8.58 -5.72
CA ASP A 162 19.88 8.44 -6.53
C ASP A 162 19.72 7.31 -7.55
N GLY A 163 19.29 7.69 -8.76
CA GLY A 163 18.76 6.76 -9.76
C GLY A 163 17.35 6.31 -9.40
N PRO A 164 16.31 7.15 -9.61
CA PRO A 164 14.97 6.95 -9.09
C PRO A 164 14.44 5.53 -9.29
N GLN A 165 14.40 4.74 -8.22
CA GLN A 165 13.98 3.34 -8.31
C GLN A 165 13.42 2.83 -6.98
N VAL A 166 12.59 1.78 -7.08
CA VAL A 166 12.24 0.97 -5.91
C VAL A 166 13.43 0.07 -5.58
N LEU A 167 13.92 0.17 -4.36
CA LEU A 167 15.08 -0.56 -3.89
C LEU A 167 14.76 -2.06 -3.83
N ARG A 168 15.68 -2.88 -4.35
CA ARG A 168 15.64 -4.33 -4.17
C ARG A 168 16.06 -4.66 -2.75
N LEU A 169 15.12 -5.11 -1.92
CA LEU A 169 15.38 -5.47 -0.52
C LEU A 169 15.89 -6.91 -0.43
N ASP A 170 16.80 -7.15 0.52
CA ASP A 170 17.19 -8.50 0.92
C ASP A 170 16.21 -9.07 1.97
N PRO A 171 16.25 -10.39 2.27
CA PRO A 171 15.35 -11.00 3.24
C PRO A 171 15.45 -10.42 4.66
N GLY A 172 16.63 -9.96 5.09
CA GLY A 172 16.84 -9.36 6.40
C GLY A 172 16.23 -7.96 6.49
N GLU A 173 16.31 -7.19 5.41
CA GLU A 173 15.66 -5.88 5.31
C GLU A 173 14.14 -6.01 5.17
N GLU A 174 13.66 -7.00 4.42
CA GLU A 174 12.22 -7.30 4.37
C GLU A 174 11.69 -7.67 5.76
N ALA A 175 12.40 -8.52 6.50
CA ALA A 175 12.05 -8.89 7.86
C ALA A 175 12.08 -7.67 8.80
N LEU A 176 13.12 -6.84 8.70
CA LEU A 176 13.21 -5.59 9.46
C LEU A 176 11.96 -4.74 9.31
N ILE A 177 11.48 -4.51 8.08
CA ILE A 177 10.29 -3.69 7.85
C ILE A 177 9.04 -4.37 8.40
N ARG A 178 8.86 -5.67 8.13
CA ARG A 178 7.68 -6.45 8.59
C ARG A 178 7.59 -6.48 10.11
N ASP A 179 8.71 -6.60 10.80
CA ASP A 179 8.76 -6.80 12.23
C ASP A 179 8.72 -5.49 13.02
N THR A 180 9.07 -4.35 12.41
CA THR A 180 9.20 -3.08 13.14
C THR A 180 8.19 -2.00 12.75
N LEU A 181 7.79 -1.90 11.48
CA LEU A 181 7.01 -0.76 11.00
C LEU A 181 5.64 -0.69 11.67
N PHE A 182 4.85 -1.77 11.60
CA PHE A 182 3.50 -1.83 12.15
C PHE A 182 3.41 -2.72 13.39
N GLN A 183 4.05 -2.28 14.48
CA GLN A 183 3.87 -2.84 15.83
C GLN A 183 3.00 -1.92 16.71
N PRO A 184 2.20 -2.46 17.65
CA PRO A 184 1.51 -1.62 18.63
C PRO A 184 2.46 -0.58 19.26
N PRO A 185 2.05 0.69 19.39
CA PRO A 185 0.69 1.22 19.14
C PRO A 185 0.39 1.59 17.67
N LEU A 186 1.38 1.66 16.77
CA LEU A 186 1.16 1.94 15.34
C LEU A 186 0.77 0.67 14.58
N THR A 187 -0.49 0.60 14.15
CA THR A 187 -1.02 -0.52 13.35
C THR A 187 -1.46 -0.05 11.97
N GLU A 188 -1.58 -0.98 11.01
CA GLU A 188 -2.09 -0.66 9.67
C GLU A 188 -3.48 0.00 9.71
N HIS A 189 -4.34 -0.44 10.64
CA HIS A 189 -5.68 0.12 10.84
C HIS A 189 -5.65 1.53 11.41
N ALA A 190 -4.75 1.81 12.37
CA ALA A 190 -4.60 3.13 12.95
C ALA A 190 -4.16 4.15 11.87
N LEU A 191 -3.17 3.78 11.05
CA LEU A 191 -2.73 4.61 9.94
C LEU A 191 -3.84 4.77 8.88
N HIS A 192 -4.56 3.70 8.56
CA HIS A 192 -5.62 3.73 7.55
C HIS A 192 -6.76 4.66 7.95
N ARG A 193 -7.14 4.72 9.23
CA ARG A 193 -8.11 5.71 9.72
C ARG A 193 -7.67 7.14 9.45
N ILE A 194 -6.36 7.42 9.59
CA ILE A 194 -5.80 8.74 9.33
C ILE A 194 -5.76 9.03 7.83
N THR A 195 -5.35 8.07 7.00
CA THR A 195 -5.43 8.18 5.54
C THR A 195 -6.85 8.51 5.08
N LEU A 196 -7.85 7.82 5.61
CA LEU A 196 -9.25 8.05 5.28
C LEU A 196 -9.75 9.42 5.72
N ALA A 197 -9.33 9.89 6.90
CA ALA A 197 -9.74 11.18 7.44
C ALA A 197 -9.09 12.36 6.69
N GLN A 198 -7.79 12.24 6.35
CA GLN A 198 -7.03 13.29 5.67
C GLN A 198 -7.07 13.20 4.14
N ASP A 199 -7.66 12.14 3.59
CA ASP A 199 -7.68 11.84 2.14
C ASP A 199 -6.29 11.75 1.51
N GLU A 200 -5.30 11.34 2.30
CA GLU A 200 -3.90 11.26 1.90
C GLU A 200 -3.46 9.80 1.91
N GLN A 201 -3.49 9.21 0.71
CA GLN A 201 -3.21 7.80 0.47
C GLN A 201 -1.72 7.46 0.54
N ILE A 202 -0.83 8.46 0.39
CA ILE A 202 0.62 8.27 0.33
C ILE A 202 1.25 8.96 1.52
N ARG A 203 2.05 8.24 2.28
CA ARG A 203 2.92 8.79 3.32
C ARG A 203 4.36 8.52 2.94
N ASP A 204 5.14 9.58 2.79
CA ASP A 204 6.55 9.53 2.45
C ASP A 204 7.39 10.01 3.64
N VAL A 205 8.41 9.22 3.98
CA VAL A 205 9.44 9.61 4.94
C VAL A 205 10.80 9.49 4.28
N ALA A 206 11.41 10.64 4.01
CA ALA A 206 12.76 10.74 3.46
C ALA A 206 13.83 10.62 4.57
N PHE A 207 14.97 10.04 4.22
CA PHE A 207 16.15 9.90 5.07
C PHE A 207 17.43 10.05 4.25
N ASP A 208 18.29 10.97 4.68
CA ASP A 208 19.63 11.17 4.13
C ASP A 208 20.68 10.41 4.98
N PRO A 209 21.38 9.41 4.42
CA PRO A 209 22.47 8.67 5.04
C PRO A 209 23.62 9.55 5.55
N ARG A 210 23.79 10.77 5.05
CA ARG A 210 24.77 11.72 5.60
C ARG A 210 24.49 12.06 7.06
N ASN A 211 23.23 11.94 7.50
CA ASN A 211 22.82 12.14 8.88
C ASN A 211 23.08 10.93 9.80
N LEU A 212 23.63 9.82 9.27
CA LEU A 212 24.00 8.65 10.08
C LEU A 212 25.19 8.95 11.00
N SER A 213 25.02 8.68 12.29
CA SER A 213 26.13 8.72 13.25
C SER A 213 27.16 7.62 12.98
N ALA A 214 28.43 7.89 13.30
CA ALA A 214 29.51 6.89 13.17
C ALA A 214 29.25 5.62 14.00
N HIS A 215 28.59 5.78 15.16
CA HIS A 215 28.20 4.65 16.02
C HIS A 215 27.14 3.75 15.36
N ALA A 216 26.14 4.34 14.68
CA ALA A 216 25.12 3.56 13.96
C ALA A 216 25.73 2.76 12.79
N ARG A 217 26.71 3.34 12.09
CA ARG A 217 27.47 2.64 11.04
C ARG A 217 28.25 1.44 11.60
N LEU A 218 28.96 1.63 12.72
CA LEU A 218 29.71 0.55 13.39
C LEU A 218 28.80 -0.57 13.90
N ALA A 219 27.66 -0.22 14.50
CA ALA A 219 26.69 -1.21 15.00
C ALA A 219 26.13 -2.09 13.87
N ALA A 220 25.86 -1.51 12.70
CA ALA A 220 25.41 -2.28 11.53
C ALA A 220 26.49 -3.23 11.00
N LEU A 221 27.75 -2.77 10.93
CA LEU A 221 28.88 -3.60 10.49
C LEU A 221 29.14 -4.78 11.44
N MET A 222 28.95 -4.59 12.76
CA MET A 222 29.14 -5.67 13.74
C MET A 222 27.98 -6.67 13.81
N GLY A 223 26.78 -6.31 13.32
CA GLY A 223 25.62 -7.19 13.28
C GLY A 223 25.52 -8.07 12.02
N GLN A 224 26.46 -7.93 11.07
CA GLN A 224 26.54 -8.71 9.82
C GLN A 224 27.55 -9.88 9.90
N GLY A 225 28.11 -10.17 11.08
CA GLY A 225 29.07 -11.26 11.33
C GLY A 225 28.42 -12.56 11.78
#